data_AF-A0A3P2A3S5-F1
#
_entry.id   AF-A0A3P2A3S5-F1
#
_cell.length_a   1.000
_cell.length_b   1.000
_cell.length_c   1.000
_cell.angle_alpha   90.00
_cell.angle_beta   90.00
_cell.angle_gamma   90.00
#
_symmetry.space_group_name_H-M   'P 1'
#
loop_
_entity.id
_entity.type
_entity.pdbx_description
1 polymer ?
#
loop_
_entity_poly.entity_id
_entity_poly.type
_entity_poly.pdbx_seq_one_letter_code
_entity_poly.pdbx_strand_id
1 'polypeptide(L)'
;MKQYHFNLAQQGKIIGSITWFHDVEQEGRSRLEGDVAALNHLQATIARAVSEKWRGFLPPSQVRVSDPLNWFKEMMVVLEKGGYDIPEMFERYTPTGQMAESAKYAHTNRRY
;
A
#
# COMPACT_ATOMS: atom_id res chain seq x y z
N MET A 1 6.70 12.71 9.33
CA MET A 1 6.63 12.31 7.91
C MET A 1 7.64 11.25 7.52
N LYS A 2 7.18 10.11 6.99
CA LYS A 2 8.01 9.06 6.37
C LYS A 2 7.93 9.15 4.86
N GLN A 3 9.00 8.78 4.17
CA GLN A 3 9.08 8.76 2.71
C GLN A 3 9.21 7.32 2.23
N TYR A 4 8.44 6.98 1.21
CA TYR A 4 8.40 5.66 0.62
C TYR A 4 8.59 5.77 -0.89
N HIS A 5 9.62 5.12 -1.41
CA HIS A 5 9.93 5.14 -2.83
C HIS A 5 9.61 3.78 -3.42
N PHE A 6 8.83 3.76 -4.50
CA PHE A 6 8.49 2.53 -5.21
C PHE A 6 8.23 2.80 -6.69
N ASN A 7 8.37 1.75 -7.50
CA ASN A 7 7.94 1.80 -8.89
C ASN A 7 6.48 1.36 -8.98
N LEU A 8 5.64 2.20 -9.61
CA LEU A 8 4.31 1.78 -10.01
C LEU A 8 4.48 0.88 -11.23
N ALA A 9 4.22 -0.40 -11.06
CA ALA A 9 4.23 -1.37 -12.14
C ALA A 9 2.89 -2.08 -12.24
N GLN A 10 2.54 -2.52 -13.43
CA GLN A 10 1.36 -3.31 -13.70
C GLN A 10 1.76 -4.51 -14.55
N GLN A 11 1.58 -5.71 -14.02
CA GLN A 11 1.96 -6.98 -14.67
C GLN A 11 3.46 -7.00 -15.06
N GLY A 12 4.32 -6.46 -14.18
CA GLY A 12 5.76 -6.38 -14.40
C GLY A 12 6.21 -5.25 -15.34
N LYS A 13 5.28 -4.49 -15.93
CA LYS A 13 5.61 -3.31 -16.73
C LYS A 13 5.64 -2.06 -15.84
N ILE A 14 6.82 -1.46 -15.71
CA ILE A 14 7.00 -0.22 -14.96
C ILE A 14 6.31 0.93 -15.71
N ILE A 15 5.38 1.59 -15.04
CA ILE A 15 4.70 2.82 -15.49
C ILE A 15 5.54 4.03 -15.12
N GLY A 16 6.14 4.04 -13.92
CA GLY A 16 7.07 5.06 -13.47
C GLY A 16 7.31 5.00 -11.97
N SER A 17 8.16 5.90 -11.47
CA SER A 17 8.56 5.93 -10.05
C SER A 17 7.72 6.91 -9.25
N ILE A 18 7.34 6.51 -8.03
CA ILE A 18 6.54 7.29 -7.10
C ILE A 18 7.27 7.39 -5.76
N THR A 19 7.26 8.59 -5.20
CA THR A 19 7.62 8.89 -3.82
C THR A 19 6.35 9.26 -3.07
N TRP A 20 5.99 8.44 -2.09
CA TRP A 20 4.88 8.72 -1.19
C TRP A 20 5.40 9.26 0.13
N PHE A 21 5.01 10.50 0.43
CA PHE A 21 5.25 11.16 1.69
C PHE A 21 4.04 10.89 2.58
N HIS A 22 4.23 10.04 3.57
CA HIS A 22 3.18 9.61 4.49
C HIS A 22 3.39 10.25 5.85
N ASP A 23 2.42 11.03 6.33
CA ASP A 23 2.43 11.57 7.68
C ASP A 23 1.34 10.92 8.52
N VAL A 24 1.76 10.07 9.46
CA VAL A 24 0.85 9.30 10.33
C VAL A 24 0.26 10.17 11.44
N GLU A 25 0.89 11.30 11.75
CA GLU A 25 0.52 12.17 12.88
C GLU A 25 -0.36 13.34 12.45
N GLN A 26 -0.33 13.69 11.15
CA GLN A 26 -1.09 14.82 10.60
C GLN A 26 -1.87 14.40 9.35
N GLU A 27 -3.16 14.11 9.55
CA GLU A 27 -4.11 13.87 8.47
C GLU A 27 -4.08 15.02 7.45
N GLY A 28 -4.04 14.67 6.16
CA GLY A 28 -4.07 15.63 5.06
C GLY A 28 -2.72 16.22 4.64
N ARG A 29 -1.61 15.83 5.29
CA ARG A 29 -0.24 16.21 4.84
C ARG A 29 0.42 15.19 3.92
N SER A 30 -0.18 14.01 3.78
CA SER A 30 0.36 12.96 2.92
C SER A 30 0.22 13.34 1.44
N ARG A 31 1.28 13.12 0.66
CA ARG A 31 1.32 13.50 -0.77
C ARG A 31 2.13 12.51 -1.61
N LEU A 32 1.90 12.55 -2.92
CA LEU A 32 2.64 11.77 -3.91
C LEU A 32 3.45 12.72 -4.79
N GLU A 33 4.71 12.39 -5.04
CA GLU A 33 5.57 13.06 -6.02
C GLU A 33 6.29 12.00 -6.86
N GLY A 34 6.77 12.34 -8.06
CA GLY A 34 7.43 11.38 -8.94
C GLY A 34 7.07 11.58 -10.40
N ASP A 35 7.13 10.49 -11.16
CA ASP A 35 6.85 10.50 -12.59
C ASP A 35 5.40 10.90 -12.87
N VAL A 36 5.19 11.85 -13.79
CA VAL A 36 3.86 12.42 -14.08
C VAL A 36 2.89 11.35 -14.58
N ALA A 37 3.33 10.38 -15.38
CA ALA A 37 2.47 9.31 -15.86
C ALA A 37 2.05 8.40 -14.71
N ALA A 38 3.02 7.98 -13.88
CA ALA A 38 2.72 7.14 -12.71
C ALA A 38 1.80 7.85 -11.70
N LEU A 39 2.02 9.13 -11.44
CA LEU A 39 1.17 9.93 -10.57
C LEU A 39 -0.26 10.02 -11.10
N ASN A 40 -0.44 10.33 -12.39
CA ASN A 40 -1.76 10.42 -12.99
C ASN A 40 -2.50 9.07 -12.93
N HIS A 41 -1.81 7.97 -13.23
CA HIS A 41 -2.39 6.62 -13.13
C HIS A 41 -2.82 6.28 -11.69
N LEU A 42 -1.93 6.50 -10.72
CA LEU A 42 -2.22 6.18 -9.31
C LEU A 42 -3.33 7.09 -8.76
N GLN A 43 -3.28 8.41 -9.01
CA GLN A 43 -4.31 9.35 -8.56
C GLN A 43 -5.68 9.05 -9.17
N ALA A 44 -5.74 8.73 -10.47
CA ALA A 44 -6.97 8.30 -11.10
C ALA A 44 -7.53 7.01 -10.47
N THR A 45 -6.65 6.07 -10.13
CA THR A 45 -7.05 4.84 -9.43
C THR A 45 -7.56 5.13 -8.02
N ILE A 46 -6.89 6.01 -7.27
CA ILE A 46 -7.32 6.43 -5.93
C ILE A 46 -8.71 7.07 -6.01
N ALA A 47 -8.91 8.03 -6.92
CA ALA A 47 -10.19 8.70 -7.10
C ALA A 47 -11.32 7.70 -7.43
N ARG A 48 -11.03 6.74 -8.31
CA ARG A 48 -11.95 5.64 -8.64
C ARG A 48 -12.25 4.78 -7.41
N ALA A 49 -11.23 4.38 -6.66
CA ALA A 49 -11.37 3.53 -5.48
C ALA A 49 -12.20 4.17 -4.37
N VAL A 50 -12.03 5.47 -4.14
CA VAL A 50 -12.82 6.25 -3.19
C VAL A 50 -14.27 6.39 -3.68
N SER A 51 -14.46 6.74 -4.96
CA SER A 51 -15.79 6.89 -5.57
C SER A 51 -16.60 5.58 -5.53
N GLU A 52 -15.98 4.47 -5.90
CA GLU A 52 -16.58 3.13 -5.89
C GLU A 52 -16.57 2.48 -4.49
N LYS A 53 -16.02 3.15 -3.47
CA LYS A 53 -15.90 2.67 -2.09
C LYS A 53 -15.29 1.27 -2.02
N TRP A 54 -14.16 1.08 -2.70
CA TRP A 54 -13.46 -0.19 -2.76
C TRP A 54 -13.22 -0.75 -1.35
N ARG A 55 -13.34 -2.08 -1.24
CA ARG A 55 -13.13 -2.82 0.00
C ARG A 55 -12.14 -3.93 -0.22
N GLY A 56 -11.12 -4.03 0.62
CA GLY A 56 -10.19 -5.16 0.65
C GLY A 56 -10.32 -5.92 1.96
N PHE A 57 -9.79 -7.14 1.96
CA PHE A 57 -9.67 -7.93 3.18
C PHE A 57 -8.18 -8.07 3.51
N LEU A 58 -7.73 -7.33 4.52
CA LEU A 58 -6.38 -7.43 5.07
C LEU A 58 -6.51 -8.03 6.46
N PRO A 59 -6.32 -9.35 6.63
CA PRO A 59 -6.61 -10.02 7.89
C PRO A 59 -5.91 -9.31 9.06
N PRO A 60 -6.61 -9.12 10.19
CA PRO A 60 -7.95 -9.62 10.53
C PRO A 60 -9.12 -8.69 10.16
N SER A 61 -8.91 -7.61 9.40
CA SER A 61 -9.91 -6.55 9.20
C SER A 61 -10.30 -6.34 7.74
N GLN A 62 -11.58 -6.00 7.53
CA GLN A 62 -12.00 -5.38 6.28
C GLN A 62 -11.52 -3.94 6.25
N VAL A 63 -11.00 -3.52 5.11
CA VAL A 63 -10.50 -2.17 4.87
C VAL A 63 -11.37 -1.53 3.81
N ARG A 64 -11.92 -0.36 4.12
CA ARG A 64 -12.70 0.43 3.18
C ARG A 64 -11.87 1.64 2.75
N VAL A 65 -11.72 1.80 1.45
CA VAL A 65 -11.03 2.95 0.86
C VAL A 65 -11.88 4.22 1.00
N SER A 66 -11.30 5.22 1.64
CA SER A 66 -11.82 6.56 1.90
C SER A 66 -10.69 7.60 1.74
N ASP A 67 -9.51 7.34 2.31
CA ASP A 67 -8.32 8.19 2.15
C ASP A 67 -7.01 7.35 2.07
N PRO A 68 -6.68 6.81 0.88
CA PRO A 68 -5.49 5.99 0.68
C PRO A 68 -4.17 6.68 0.98
N LEU A 69 -4.12 8.01 0.90
CA LEU A 69 -2.89 8.75 1.10
C LEU A 69 -2.48 8.80 2.57
N ASN A 70 -3.43 8.84 3.49
CA ASN A 70 -3.15 8.85 4.93
C ASN A 70 -3.22 7.44 5.57
N TRP A 71 -3.84 6.46 4.91
CA TRP A 71 -3.98 5.10 5.45
C TRP A 71 -3.27 4.03 4.63
N PHE A 72 -2.20 3.46 5.21
CA PHE A 72 -1.34 2.47 4.56
C PHE A 72 -2.08 1.23 4.06
N LYS A 73 -3.03 0.74 4.86
CA LYS A 73 -3.88 -0.40 4.50
C LYS A 73 -4.79 -0.10 3.30
N GLU A 74 -5.29 1.13 3.19
CA GLU A 74 -6.15 1.54 2.08
C GLU A 74 -5.34 1.68 0.79
N MET A 75 -4.14 2.24 0.85
CA MET A 75 -3.21 2.28 -0.30
C MET A 75 -2.94 0.87 -0.84
N MET A 76 -2.72 -0.10 0.03
CA MET A 76 -2.53 -1.49 -0.38
C MET A 76 -3.75 -2.05 -1.14
N VAL A 77 -4.98 -1.78 -0.67
CA VAL A 77 -6.21 -2.19 -1.36
C VAL A 77 -6.33 -1.51 -2.73
N VAL A 78 -5.94 -0.25 -2.84
CA VAL A 78 -5.92 0.47 -4.12
C VAL A 78 -4.95 -0.16 -5.10
N LEU A 79 -3.73 -0.50 -4.65
CA LEU A 79 -2.73 -1.13 -5.50
C LEU A 79 -3.18 -2.52 -5.96
N GLU A 80 -3.68 -3.36 -5.04
CA GLU A 80 -4.17 -4.71 -5.32
C GLU A 80 -5.33 -4.70 -6.33
N LYS A 81 -6.39 -3.92 -6.05
CA LYS A 81 -7.57 -3.87 -6.93
C LYS A 81 -7.35 -3.06 -8.20
N GLY A 82 -6.37 -2.15 -8.19
CA GLY A 82 -5.88 -1.47 -9.38
C GLY A 82 -5.09 -2.38 -10.32
N GLY A 83 -4.77 -3.60 -9.88
CA GLY A 83 -3.98 -4.57 -10.63
C GLY A 83 -2.51 -4.17 -10.74
N TYR A 84 -2.01 -3.33 -9.82
CA TYR A 84 -0.61 -2.96 -9.74
C TYR A 84 0.19 -4.03 -9.00
N ASP A 85 1.45 -4.16 -9.35
CA ASP A 85 2.41 -4.94 -8.59
C ASP A 85 2.57 -4.32 -7.20
N ILE A 86 2.51 -5.15 -6.15
CA ILE A 86 2.60 -4.69 -4.76
C ILE A 86 4.08 -4.43 -4.42
N PRO A 87 4.47 -3.20 -4.06
CA PRO A 87 5.85 -2.89 -3.70
C PRO A 87 6.32 -3.61 -2.44
N GLU A 88 7.61 -3.94 -2.35
CA GLU A 88 8.21 -4.65 -1.19
C GLU A 88 7.89 -4.01 0.17
N MET A 89 7.79 -2.68 0.22
CA MET A 89 7.41 -1.94 1.44
C MET A 89 6.05 -2.35 2.04
N PHE A 90 5.16 -2.93 1.22
CA PHE A 90 3.85 -3.46 1.62
C PHE A 90 3.90 -4.96 1.95
N GLU A 91 5.00 -5.68 1.73
CA GLU A 91 5.08 -7.13 1.93
C GLU A 91 4.72 -7.55 3.35
N ARG A 92 5.09 -6.79 4.38
CA ARG A 92 4.70 -7.09 5.77
C ARG A 92 3.19 -7.17 6.00
N TYR A 93 2.39 -6.59 5.10
CA TYR A 93 0.93 -6.60 5.15
C TYR A 93 0.30 -7.60 4.16
N THR A 94 1.10 -8.20 3.27
CA THR A 94 0.65 -9.31 2.41
C THR A 94 0.58 -10.61 3.22
N PRO A 95 -0.21 -11.61 2.77
CA PRO A 95 -0.23 -12.93 3.40
C PRO A 95 1.16 -13.55 3.55
N THR A 96 2.03 -13.35 2.56
CA THR A 96 3.41 -13.85 2.54
C THR A 96 4.29 -13.20 3.61
N GLY A 97 4.20 -11.88 3.81
CA GLY A 97 4.94 -11.23 4.89
C GLY A 97 4.38 -11.50 6.28
N GLN A 98 3.05 -11.65 6.42
CA GLN A 98 2.43 -12.06 7.69
C GLN A 98 2.83 -13.49 8.09
N MET A 99 2.98 -14.41 7.13
CA MET A 99 3.52 -15.76 7.37
C MET A 99 5.01 -15.72 7.76
N ALA A 100 5.82 -14.88 7.11
CA ALA A 100 7.24 -14.72 7.43
C ALA A 100 7.46 -14.11 8.83
N GLU A 101 6.61 -13.18 9.25
CA GLU A 101 6.64 -12.59 10.59
C GLU A 101 6.21 -13.60 11.66
N SER A 102 5.12 -14.34 11.43
CA SER A 102 4.66 -15.42 12.31
C SER A 102 5.71 -16.54 12.50
N ALA A 103 6.47 -16.87 11.45
CA ALA A 103 7.54 -17.86 11.52
C ALA A 103 8.75 -17.39 12.36
N LYS A 104 9.05 -16.08 12.36
CA LYS A 104 10.11 -15.52 13.22
C LYS A 104 9.74 -15.59 14.70
N TYR A 105 8.49 -15.31 15.06
CA TYR A 105 8.02 -15.38 16.45
C TYR A 105 7.73 -16.81 16.94
N ALA A 106 7.44 -17.75 16.03
CA ALA A 106 7.31 -19.17 16.37
C ALA A 106 8.65 -19.81 16.81
N HIS A 107 9.80 -19.23 16.44
CA HIS A 107 11.11 -19.75 16.81
C HIS A 107 11.65 -19.23 18.15
N THR A 108 11.07 -18.16 18.70
CA THR A 108 11.54 -17.56 19.96
C THR A 108 10.87 -18.14 21.21
N ASN A 109 9.73 -18.82 21.08
CA ASN A 109 8.98 -19.39 22.23
C ASN A 109 9.27 -20.88 22.52
N ARG A 110 10.44 -21.40 22.12
CA ARG A 110 10.85 -22.78 22.43
C ARG A 110 12.12 -22.86 23.28
N ARG A 111 12.27 -21.92 24.21
CA ARG A 111 13.24 -22.00 25.31
C ARG A 111 12.65 -21.42 26.58
N TYR A 112 11.83 -22.22 27.26
CA TYR A 112 11.76 -22.29 28.72
C TYR A 112 11.33 -23.71 29.08
#